data_AF-A0A960AI31-F1
#
_entry.id   AF-A0A960AI31-F1
#
_cell.length_a   1.000
_cell.length_b   1.000
_cell.length_c   1.000
_cell.angle_alpha   90.00
_cell.angle_beta   90.00
_cell.angle_gamma   90.00
#
_symmetry.space_group_name_H-M   'P 1'
#
loop_
_entity.id
_entity.type
_entity.pdbx_description
1 polymer ?
#
loop_
_entity_poly.entity_id
_entity_poly.type
_entity_poly.pdbx_seq_one_letter_code
_entity_poly.pdbx_strand_id
1 'polypeptide(L)'
;MIKKYISFAAASTVVLAPLVLAAPTHAAVVAPAKTLYACQKKKTGALRIVKKSKKCKKSEKKISWNTKGPKGDKGDIGNPGAPGPGATPFSASLVTVNTALSTVDSDPIAVGDLELRFRCLSFLSAAGSSPRVTSPTAATFATRGVWLNNWAIQDGAVNNRPLQDTKDGNLAAGSEALVSQWEAQTYGVNNIRQNFGVVNTVVTNSSGKYLITYAASSLVQVAPNPASPKAYCEITGWWSKLS
;
A
#
# COMPACT_ATOMS: atom_id res chain seq x y z
N MET A 1 -23.63 56.83 65.49
CA MET A 1 -22.32 57.41 65.86
C MET A 1 -21.52 56.35 66.62
N ILE A 2 -20.32 56.02 66.10
CA ILE A 2 -19.08 55.76 66.86
C ILE A 2 -19.03 54.59 67.88
N LYS A 3 -18.26 53.58 67.45
CA LYS A 3 -17.21 52.78 68.15
C LYS A 3 -17.56 51.55 69.01
N LYS A 4 -17.00 50.43 68.49
CA LYS A 4 -16.12 49.42 69.11
C LYS A 4 -16.63 48.67 70.35
N TYR A 5 -16.71 47.34 70.23
CA TYR A 5 -16.06 46.41 71.18
C TYR A 5 -15.63 45.13 70.46
N ILE A 6 -14.46 44.63 70.84
CA ILE A 6 -13.82 43.39 70.41
C ILE A 6 -14.30 42.27 71.34
N SER A 7 -14.70 41.11 70.79
CA SER A 7 -14.13 39.78 71.07
C SER A 7 -15.10 38.60 71.26
N PHE A 8 -14.58 37.46 70.76
CA PHE A 8 -14.85 36.03 71.00
C PHE A 8 -16.17 35.38 70.56
N ALA A 9 -16.05 34.57 69.50
CA ALA A 9 -16.38 33.13 69.44
C ALA A 9 -16.88 32.75 68.04
N ALA A 10 -15.99 32.19 67.20
CA ALA A 10 -16.41 31.46 66.01
C ALA A 10 -15.66 30.13 65.98
N ALA A 11 -16.44 29.06 66.13
CA ALA A 11 -16.00 27.69 66.14
C ALA A 11 -15.58 27.23 64.74
N SER A 12 -14.45 26.53 64.72
CA SER A 12 -13.86 25.64 63.73
C SER A 12 -14.70 25.22 62.51
N THR A 13 -14.27 25.64 61.32
CA THR A 13 -14.46 24.90 60.07
C THR A 13 -13.10 24.36 59.61
N VAL A 14 -12.95 23.03 59.66
CA VAL A 14 -11.80 22.32 59.10
C VAL A 14 -11.95 22.31 57.58
N VAL A 15 -11.09 23.04 56.86
CA VAL A 15 -10.96 22.92 55.40
C VAL A 15 -9.74 22.06 55.12
N LEU A 16 -9.98 20.81 54.70
CA LEU A 16 -8.97 19.89 54.20
C LEU A 16 -8.50 20.38 52.83
N ALA A 17 -7.26 20.89 52.74
CA ALA A 17 -6.63 21.19 51.46
C ALA A 17 -6.02 19.91 50.85
N PRO A 18 -6.32 19.53 49.60
CA PRO A 18 -5.66 18.39 48.97
C PRO A 18 -4.25 18.78 48.55
N LEU A 19 -3.25 18.13 49.15
CA LEU A 19 -1.84 18.23 48.77
C LEU A 19 -1.63 17.49 47.44
N VAL A 20 -1.64 18.22 46.32
CA VAL A 20 -1.33 17.67 44.99
C VAL A 20 0.18 17.45 44.90
N LEU A 21 0.61 16.21 45.14
CA LEU A 21 1.97 15.75 44.84
C LEU A 21 2.11 15.59 43.33
N ALA A 22 2.67 16.60 42.67
CA ALA A 22 3.08 16.49 41.27
C ALA A 22 4.31 15.57 41.17
N ALA A 23 4.09 14.30 40.83
CA ALA A 23 5.17 13.40 40.44
C ALA A 23 5.69 13.83 39.06
N PRO A 24 7.00 14.10 38.89
CA PRO A 24 7.55 14.36 37.56
C PRO A 24 7.53 13.06 36.75
N THR A 25 6.55 12.93 35.86
CA THR A 25 6.53 11.88 34.83
C THR A 25 7.67 12.17 33.86
N HIS A 26 8.81 11.51 34.08
CA HIS A 26 9.89 11.47 33.10
C HIS A 26 9.42 10.58 31.95
N ALA A 27 8.64 11.15 31.03
CA ALA A 27 8.43 10.56 29.72
C ALA A 27 9.75 10.68 28.94
N ALA A 28 10.66 9.73 29.16
CA ALA A 28 11.82 9.58 28.30
C ALA A 28 11.31 9.21 26.90
N VAL A 29 11.34 10.18 25.99
CA VAL A 29 11.19 9.93 24.55
C VAL A 29 12.42 9.10 24.13
N VAL A 30 12.29 7.78 24.21
CA VAL A 30 13.29 6.86 23.68
C VAL A 30 13.08 6.86 22.17
N ALA A 31 13.91 7.61 21.45
CA ALA A 31 14.05 7.46 20.01
C ALA A 31 14.24 5.96 19.68
N PRO A 32 13.56 5.40 18.68
CA PRO A 32 13.68 3.98 18.35
C PRO A 32 15.14 3.67 18.04
N ALA A 33 15.79 2.93 18.94
CA ALA A 33 17.21 2.62 18.79
C ALA A 33 17.38 1.74 17.54
N LYS A 34 18.18 2.21 16.58
CA LYS A 34 18.57 1.47 15.36
C LYS A 34 19.20 0.10 15.69
N THR A 35 19.80 -0.01 16.89
CA THR A 35 20.36 -1.24 17.45
C THR A 35 20.04 -1.32 18.94
N LEU A 36 19.42 -2.42 19.36
CA LEU A 36 19.18 -2.77 20.76
C LEU A 36 20.39 -3.52 21.32
N TYR A 37 20.73 -3.21 22.57
CA TYR A 37 21.80 -3.89 23.30
C TYR A 37 21.22 -4.58 24.53
N ALA A 38 21.64 -5.81 24.79
CA ALA A 38 21.26 -6.54 25.99
C ALA A 38 22.47 -7.28 26.59
N CYS A 39 22.33 -7.61 27.87
CA CYS A 39 23.20 -8.56 28.55
C CYS A 39 22.41 -9.86 28.78
N GLN A 40 22.97 -10.98 28.33
CA GLN A 40 22.40 -12.31 28.45
C GLN A 40 23.15 -13.11 29.50
N LYS A 41 22.47 -13.68 30.51
CA LYS A 41 23.10 -14.60 31.46
C LYS A 41 23.61 -15.85 30.73
N LYS A 42 24.89 -16.19 30.89
CA LYS A 42 25.54 -17.32 30.19
C LYS A 42 24.90 -18.68 30.50
N LYS A 43 24.43 -18.89 31.73
CA LYS A 43 23.87 -20.18 32.17
C LYS A 43 22.37 -20.32 31.90
N THR A 44 21.61 -19.24 32.04
CA THR A 44 20.13 -19.30 32.04
C THR A 44 19.49 -18.60 30.85
N GLY A 45 20.26 -17.89 30.02
CA GLY A 45 19.74 -17.15 28.87
C GLY A 45 18.94 -15.88 29.21
N ALA A 46 18.69 -15.57 30.49
CA ALA A 46 17.90 -14.41 30.90
C ALA A 46 18.49 -13.09 30.39
N LEU A 47 17.64 -12.24 29.83
CA LEU A 47 18.03 -10.99 29.16
C LEU A 47 17.72 -9.75 29.99
N ARG A 48 18.61 -8.76 29.91
CA ARG A 48 18.39 -7.41 30.42
C ARG A 48 18.80 -6.39 29.36
N ILE A 49 17.85 -5.55 28.94
CA ILE A 49 18.11 -4.48 27.98
C ILE A 49 18.98 -3.40 28.63
N VAL A 50 19.97 -2.89 27.88
CA VAL A 50 20.94 -1.92 28.37
C VAL A 50 21.24 -0.83 27.35
N LYS A 51 21.76 0.30 27.83
CA LYS A 51 22.39 1.31 26.97
C LYS A 51 23.66 0.76 26.33
N LYS A 52 24.01 1.24 25.13
CA LYS A 52 25.24 0.85 24.39
C LYS A 52 26.51 0.93 25.24
N SER A 53 26.64 1.93 26.11
CA SER A 53 27.80 2.16 26.96
C SER A 53 27.89 1.23 28.17
N LYS A 54 26.82 0.49 28.52
CA LYS A 54 26.84 -0.37 29.71
C LYS A 54 27.68 -1.63 29.46
N LYS A 55 28.54 -1.95 30.43
CA LYS A 55 29.27 -3.24 30.49
C LYS A 55 28.39 -4.31 31.15
N CYS A 56 28.43 -5.52 30.60
CA CYS A 56 27.73 -6.67 31.18
C CYS A 56 28.51 -7.23 32.38
N LYS A 57 27.82 -7.95 33.26
CA LYS A 57 28.47 -8.66 34.38
C LYS A 57 29.33 -9.82 33.83
N LYS A 58 30.31 -10.31 34.61
CA LYS A 58 31.20 -11.42 34.18
C LYS A 58 30.43 -12.71 33.82
N SER A 59 29.28 -12.94 34.46
CA SER A 59 28.36 -14.05 34.22
C SER A 59 27.40 -13.82 33.04
N GLU A 60 27.54 -12.70 32.33
CA GLU A 60 26.70 -12.30 31.20
C GLU A 60 27.54 -12.19 29.92
N LYS A 61 26.88 -12.32 28.77
CA LYS A 61 27.40 -12.03 27.43
C LYS A 61 26.66 -10.80 26.89
N LYS A 62 27.40 -9.85 26.32
CA LYS A 62 26.79 -8.70 25.63
C LYS A 62 26.32 -9.16 24.25
N ILE A 63 25.07 -8.85 23.93
CA ILE A 63 24.48 -9.12 22.62
C ILE A 63 23.85 -7.84 22.09
N SER A 64 23.73 -7.75 20.78
CA SER A 64 23.06 -6.65 20.11
C SER A 64 22.35 -7.13 18.86
N TRP A 65 21.19 -6.56 18.59
CA TRP A 65 20.44 -6.81 17.37
C TRP A 65 19.82 -5.51 16.86
N ASN A 66 19.65 -5.42 15.55
CA ASN A 66 18.93 -4.31 14.94
C ASN A 66 17.42 -4.52 15.12
N THR A 67 16.67 -3.44 15.31
CA THR A 67 15.22 -3.49 15.51
C THR A 67 14.46 -3.94 14.25
N LYS A 68 15.03 -3.66 13.08
CA LYS A 68 14.62 -4.18 11.76
C LYS A 68 15.70 -3.75 10.76
N GLY A 69 16.16 -4.63 9.87
CA GLY A 69 16.81 -4.17 8.63
C GLY A 69 15.77 -3.46 7.75
N PRO A 70 16.14 -2.56 6.82
CA PRO A 70 15.19 -2.18 5.78
C PRO A 70 14.65 -3.45 5.13
N LYS A 71 13.35 -3.50 4.83
CA LYS A 71 12.79 -4.58 4.02
C LYS A 71 13.61 -4.60 2.73
N GLY A 72 14.12 -5.77 2.33
CA GLY A 72 14.79 -5.90 1.03
C GLY A 72 13.84 -5.45 -0.09
N ASP A 73 14.42 -4.96 -1.18
CA ASP A 73 13.63 -4.60 -2.35
C ASP A 73 12.76 -5.79 -2.78
N LYS A 74 11.59 -5.49 -3.32
CA LYS A 74 10.72 -6.52 -3.85
C LYS A 74 11.48 -7.24 -4.96
N GLY A 75 11.53 -8.57 -4.92
CA GLY A 75 12.01 -9.33 -6.07
C GLY A 75 11.11 -9.09 -7.27
N ASP A 76 11.69 -9.02 -8.46
CA ASP A 76 10.94 -8.87 -9.70
C ASP A 76 9.90 -10.00 -9.82
N ILE A 77 8.76 -9.70 -10.44
CA ILE A 77 7.82 -10.76 -10.81
C ILE A 77 8.53 -11.70 -11.78
N GLY A 78 8.37 -13.01 -11.57
CA GLY A 78 8.90 -14.01 -12.48
C GLY A 78 8.40 -13.77 -13.90
N ASN A 79 9.24 -14.05 -14.89
CA ASN A 79 8.84 -13.90 -16.28
C ASN A 79 7.53 -14.64 -16.56
N PRO A 80 6.67 -14.09 -17.43
CA PRO A 80 5.42 -14.73 -17.79
C PRO A 80 5.70 -16.11 -18.38
N GLY A 81 4.80 -17.06 -18.14
CA GLY A 81 4.82 -18.32 -18.88
C GLY A 81 4.75 -18.06 -20.38
N ALA A 82 5.39 -18.90 -21.19
CA ALA A 82 5.31 -18.79 -22.64
C ALA A 82 3.83 -18.79 -23.08
N PRO A 83 3.40 -17.86 -23.95
CA PRO A 83 2.04 -17.88 -24.46
C PRO A 83 1.75 -19.19 -25.21
N GLY A 84 0.48 -19.59 -25.25
CA GLY A 84 0.04 -20.70 -26.11
C GLY A 84 0.27 -20.37 -27.59
N PRO A 85 0.25 -21.37 -28.49
CA PRO A 85 0.40 -21.15 -29.93
C PRO A 85 -0.58 -20.07 -30.43
N GLY A 86 -0.07 -19.05 -31.12
CA GLY A 86 -0.88 -17.94 -31.66
C GLY A 86 -1.13 -16.75 -30.72
N ALA A 87 -0.48 -16.72 -29.54
CA ALA A 87 -0.55 -15.59 -28.62
C ALA A 87 0.73 -14.74 -28.60
N THR A 88 0.55 -13.43 -28.61
CA THR A 88 1.63 -12.42 -28.58
C THR A 88 1.77 -11.85 -27.18
N PRO A 89 2.93 -11.99 -26.51
CA PRO A 89 3.13 -11.49 -25.15
C PRO A 89 3.31 -9.98 -25.09
N PHE A 90 2.99 -9.38 -23.94
CA PHE A 90 3.31 -7.99 -23.62
C PHE A 90 3.57 -7.81 -22.12
N SER A 91 4.24 -6.71 -21.77
CA SER A 91 4.48 -6.30 -20.39
C SER A 91 4.60 -4.78 -20.29
N ALA A 92 4.24 -4.22 -19.15
CA ALA A 92 4.45 -2.82 -18.82
C ALA A 92 4.80 -2.68 -17.33
N SER A 93 5.81 -1.88 -17.03
CA SER A 93 6.20 -1.50 -15.67
C SER A 93 6.13 0.02 -15.56
N LEU A 94 5.28 0.50 -14.67
CA LEU A 94 4.91 1.92 -14.58
C LEU A 94 5.07 2.41 -13.14
N VAL A 95 5.68 3.58 -12.99
CA VAL A 95 5.89 4.22 -11.69
C VAL A 95 5.39 5.65 -11.76
N THR A 96 4.49 6.02 -10.83
CA THR A 96 4.04 7.41 -10.73
C THR A 96 5.01 8.25 -9.92
N VAL A 97 4.98 9.56 -10.15
CA VAL A 97 5.73 10.52 -9.34
C VAL A 97 4.95 10.89 -8.08
N ASN A 98 5.68 11.40 -7.09
CA ASN A 98 5.15 11.77 -5.79
C ASN A 98 4.43 13.14 -5.84
N THR A 99 3.26 13.18 -6.48
CA THR A 99 2.39 14.37 -6.57
C THR A 99 0.96 14.02 -6.15
N ALA A 100 0.16 15.03 -5.75
CA ALA A 100 -1.19 14.86 -5.18
C ALA A 100 -2.12 14.02 -6.06
N LEU A 101 -1.96 14.18 -7.38
CA LEU A 101 -2.47 13.31 -8.43
C LEU A 101 -1.33 13.10 -9.43
N SER A 102 -1.09 11.86 -9.82
CA SER A 102 -0.13 11.51 -10.86
C SER A 102 -0.68 10.38 -11.71
N THR A 103 -0.52 10.49 -13.01
CA THR A 103 -0.85 9.44 -13.97
C THR A 103 0.32 9.26 -14.92
N VAL A 104 0.63 8.02 -15.24
CA VAL A 104 1.60 7.64 -16.29
C VAL A 104 0.98 6.57 -17.16
N ASP A 105 1.13 6.70 -18.46
CA ASP A 105 0.66 5.72 -19.44
C ASP A 105 1.83 4.87 -19.93
N SER A 106 1.55 3.62 -20.26
CA SER A 106 2.48 2.81 -21.04
C SER A 106 2.59 3.36 -22.47
N ASP A 107 3.70 3.00 -23.11
CA ASP A 107 3.76 3.01 -24.57
C ASP A 107 2.60 2.18 -25.15
N PRO A 108 2.11 2.55 -26.34
CA PRO A 108 1.04 1.82 -26.98
C PRO A 108 1.48 0.41 -27.36
N ILE A 109 0.65 -0.56 -27.02
CA ILE A 109 0.84 -1.98 -27.33
C ILE A 109 -0.08 -2.32 -28.49
N ALA A 110 0.49 -2.78 -29.60
CA ALA A 110 -0.29 -3.23 -30.75
C ALA A 110 -1.00 -4.56 -30.46
N VAL A 111 -2.31 -4.59 -30.67
CA VAL A 111 -3.18 -5.77 -30.54
C VAL A 111 -3.95 -5.94 -31.86
N GLY A 112 -3.27 -6.51 -32.86
CA GLY A 112 -3.80 -6.53 -34.23
C GLY A 112 -3.94 -5.11 -34.76
N ASP A 113 -5.17 -4.70 -35.08
CA ASP A 113 -5.50 -3.32 -35.46
C ASP A 113 -5.91 -2.43 -34.27
N LEU A 114 -5.96 -2.97 -33.06
CA LEU A 114 -6.25 -2.22 -31.84
C LEU A 114 -4.96 -1.67 -31.21
N GLU A 115 -5.12 -0.60 -30.42
CA GLU A 115 -4.09 -0.09 -29.52
C GLU A 115 -4.51 -0.32 -28.07
N LEU A 116 -3.63 -0.92 -27.27
CA LEU A 116 -3.81 -1.12 -25.83
C LEU A 116 -2.82 -0.24 -25.06
N ARG A 117 -3.30 0.44 -24.02
CA ARG A 117 -2.48 1.18 -23.04
C ARG A 117 -2.86 0.81 -21.62
N PHE A 118 -1.88 0.87 -20.74
CA PHE A 118 -2.12 0.80 -19.30
C PHE A 118 -1.83 2.15 -18.67
N ARG A 119 -2.83 2.72 -17.99
CA ARG A 119 -2.64 3.91 -17.16
C ARG A 119 -2.41 3.49 -15.73
N CYS A 120 -1.24 3.82 -15.19
CA CYS A 120 -0.96 3.76 -13.76
C CYS A 120 -1.28 5.13 -13.13
N LEU A 121 -1.98 5.09 -12.01
CA LEU A 121 -2.56 6.25 -11.32
C LEU A 121 -2.11 6.20 -9.85
N SER A 122 -1.74 7.34 -9.29
CA SER A 122 -1.69 7.56 -7.85
C SER A 122 -2.46 8.83 -7.49
N PHE A 123 -3.33 8.74 -6.48
CA PHE A 123 -4.10 9.88 -5.99
C PHE A 123 -4.26 9.79 -4.49
N LEU A 124 -3.82 10.81 -3.76
CA LEU A 124 -3.91 10.89 -2.29
C LEU A 124 -3.40 9.63 -1.57
N SER A 125 -4.27 8.66 -1.33
CA SER A 125 -3.98 7.42 -0.64
C SER A 125 -4.28 6.21 -1.52
N ALA A 126 -4.46 6.39 -2.82
CA ALA A 126 -4.86 5.34 -3.74
C ALA A 126 -3.86 5.15 -4.88
N ALA A 127 -3.76 3.93 -5.39
CA ALA A 127 -3.12 3.65 -6.66
C ALA A 127 -3.92 2.66 -7.48
N GLY A 128 -3.96 2.85 -8.79
CA GLY A 128 -4.73 2.00 -9.67
C GLY A 128 -4.04 1.77 -11.00
N SER A 129 -4.44 0.69 -11.66
CA SER A 129 -4.13 0.47 -13.07
C SER A 129 -5.43 0.35 -13.85
N SER A 130 -5.48 1.00 -15.01
CA SER A 130 -6.63 0.92 -15.91
C SER A 130 -6.16 0.62 -17.34
N PRO A 131 -6.53 -0.53 -17.93
CA PRO A 131 -6.37 -0.75 -19.36
C PRO A 131 -7.33 0.14 -20.16
N ARG A 132 -6.80 0.61 -21.28
CA ARG A 132 -7.47 1.47 -22.25
C ARG A 132 -7.26 0.87 -23.62
N VAL A 133 -8.36 0.71 -24.36
CA VAL A 133 -8.32 0.18 -25.72
C VAL A 133 -8.83 1.25 -26.67
N THR A 134 -8.14 1.41 -27.79
CA THR A 134 -8.58 2.21 -28.93
C THR A 134 -8.75 1.28 -30.12
N SER A 135 -9.86 1.43 -30.85
CA SER A 135 -10.15 0.68 -32.07
C SER A 135 -10.32 1.62 -33.25
N PRO A 136 -9.77 1.32 -34.44
CA PRO A 136 -9.91 2.18 -35.62
C PRO A 136 -11.35 2.23 -36.14
N THR A 137 -12.17 1.23 -35.84
CA THR A 137 -13.60 1.18 -36.18
C THR A 137 -14.44 1.09 -34.91
N ALA A 138 -15.76 1.25 -35.05
CA ALA A 138 -16.68 0.94 -33.97
C ALA A 138 -16.46 -0.51 -33.51
N ALA A 139 -16.47 -0.72 -32.19
CA ALA A 139 -16.20 -2.02 -31.59
C ALA A 139 -17.07 -2.25 -30.35
N THR A 140 -17.13 -3.49 -29.91
CA THR A 140 -17.68 -3.87 -28.60
C THR A 140 -16.61 -4.53 -27.76
N PHE A 141 -16.71 -4.44 -26.45
CA PHE A 141 -15.81 -5.13 -25.55
C PHE A 141 -16.59 -5.83 -24.44
N ALA A 142 -16.04 -6.95 -23.98
CA ALA A 142 -16.48 -7.66 -22.80
C ALA A 142 -15.29 -8.04 -21.93
N THR A 143 -15.29 -7.56 -20.69
CA THR A 143 -14.20 -7.81 -19.74
C THR A 143 -14.67 -8.69 -18.61
N ARG A 144 -13.89 -9.72 -18.27
CA ARG A 144 -14.10 -10.62 -17.14
C ARG A 144 -12.79 -10.73 -16.37
N GLY A 145 -12.82 -10.68 -15.05
CA GLY A 145 -11.61 -10.77 -14.27
C GLY A 145 -11.87 -10.91 -12.78
N VAL A 146 -10.80 -11.18 -12.03
CA VAL A 146 -10.82 -11.25 -10.57
C VAL A 146 -9.66 -10.44 -10.04
N TRP A 147 -9.92 -9.63 -9.01
CA TRP A 147 -8.91 -8.92 -8.24
C TRP A 147 -8.85 -9.48 -6.82
N LEU A 148 -7.64 -9.85 -6.40
CA LEU A 148 -7.31 -10.18 -5.03
C LEU A 148 -6.88 -8.90 -4.33
N ASN A 149 -7.78 -8.38 -3.49
CA ASN A 149 -7.51 -7.20 -2.68
C ASN A 149 -6.98 -7.59 -1.30
N ASN A 150 -5.70 -7.35 -1.04
CA ASN A 150 -5.13 -7.62 0.28
C ASN A 150 -5.29 -6.38 1.19
N TRP A 151 -6.45 -6.26 1.83
CA TRP A 151 -6.77 -5.10 2.65
C TRP A 151 -6.19 -5.11 4.07
N ALA A 152 -5.51 -6.16 4.48
CA ALA A 152 -4.89 -6.25 5.79
C ALA A 152 -3.60 -7.05 5.70
N ILE A 153 -2.46 -6.37 5.71
CA ILE A 153 -1.23 -6.99 6.21
C ILE A 153 -1.31 -6.99 7.75
N GLN A 154 -2.31 -7.70 8.29
CA GLN A 154 -2.11 -8.42 9.55
C GLN A 154 -1.95 -9.87 9.12
N ASP A 155 -0.83 -10.48 9.50
CA ASP A 155 -0.37 -11.79 9.01
C ASP A 155 -1.52 -12.78 8.73
N GLY A 156 -1.66 -13.21 7.47
CA GLY A 156 -2.46 -14.38 7.09
C GLY A 156 -3.90 -14.16 6.62
N ALA A 157 -4.46 -12.95 6.62
CA ALA A 157 -5.85 -12.73 6.17
C ALA A 157 -5.95 -12.32 4.68
N VAL A 158 -5.96 -13.30 3.77
CA VAL A 158 -6.35 -13.06 2.37
C VAL A 158 -7.86 -12.86 2.35
N ASN A 159 -8.30 -11.63 2.25
CA ASN A 159 -9.72 -11.37 2.10
C ASN A 159 -10.10 -11.50 0.64
N ASN A 160 -10.47 -12.72 0.26
CA ASN A 160 -11.18 -12.97 -0.99
C ASN A 160 -12.58 -12.36 -0.87
N ARG A 161 -12.73 -11.06 -1.17
CA ARG A 161 -14.00 -10.60 -1.70
C ARG A 161 -13.98 -10.91 -3.20
N PRO A 162 -14.83 -11.81 -3.71
CA PRO A 162 -15.12 -11.81 -5.13
C PRO A 162 -15.86 -10.50 -5.40
N LEU A 163 -15.24 -9.57 -6.12
CA LEU A 163 -15.87 -8.31 -6.48
C LEU A 163 -15.80 -8.07 -7.98
N GLN A 164 -16.97 -7.66 -8.48
CA GLN A 164 -17.42 -7.55 -9.85
C GLN A 164 -16.70 -6.38 -10.55
N ASP A 165 -15.79 -6.69 -11.46
CA ASP A 165 -15.43 -5.73 -12.52
C ASP A 165 -15.59 -6.43 -13.87
N THR A 166 -16.84 -6.83 -14.13
CA THR A 166 -17.27 -7.17 -15.47
C THR A 166 -17.69 -5.88 -16.16
N LYS A 167 -16.89 -5.43 -17.12
CA LYS A 167 -17.20 -4.23 -17.90
C LYS A 167 -17.44 -4.63 -19.34
N ASP A 168 -18.66 -4.36 -19.80
CA ASP A 168 -19.08 -4.55 -21.18
C ASP A 168 -19.46 -3.19 -21.75
N GLY A 169 -19.25 -2.99 -23.04
CA GLY A 169 -19.61 -1.73 -23.66
C GLY A 169 -19.25 -1.62 -25.12
N ASN A 170 -19.46 -0.41 -25.64
CA ASN A 170 -19.18 -0.04 -27.02
C ASN A 170 -18.00 0.95 -27.07
N LEU A 171 -17.21 0.85 -28.13
CA LEU A 171 -16.16 1.81 -28.51
C LEU A 171 -16.60 2.50 -29.80
N ALA A 172 -16.54 3.83 -29.80
CA ALA A 172 -16.60 4.59 -31.03
C ALA A 172 -15.26 4.47 -31.79
N ALA A 173 -15.32 4.54 -33.12
CA ALA A 173 -14.12 4.52 -33.97
C ALA A 173 -13.13 5.63 -33.57
N GLY A 174 -11.86 5.27 -33.44
CA GLY A 174 -10.76 6.17 -33.06
C GLY A 174 -10.82 6.67 -31.62
N SER A 175 -11.80 6.24 -30.81
CA SER A 175 -11.95 6.67 -29.42
C SER A 175 -11.34 5.66 -28.46
N GLU A 176 -10.71 6.18 -27.42
CA GLU A 176 -10.22 5.38 -26.30
C GLU A 176 -11.37 4.99 -25.37
N ALA A 177 -11.46 3.72 -24.98
CA ALA A 177 -12.33 3.27 -23.91
C ALA A 177 -11.55 2.59 -22.79
N LEU A 178 -11.94 2.93 -21.57
CA LEU A 178 -11.51 2.23 -20.37
C LEU A 178 -12.24 0.90 -20.30
N VAL A 179 -11.52 -0.22 -20.39
CA VAL A 179 -12.11 -1.58 -20.44
C VAL A 179 -12.13 -2.29 -19.09
N SER A 180 -11.36 -1.80 -18.12
CA SER A 180 -11.53 -2.03 -16.69
C SER A 180 -10.83 -0.90 -15.93
N GLN A 181 -11.23 -0.65 -14.69
CA GLN A 181 -10.51 0.27 -13.80
C GLN A 181 -10.48 -0.36 -12.45
N TRP A 182 -9.33 -0.29 -11.79
CA TRP A 182 -9.31 -0.69 -10.40
C TRP A 182 -8.32 0.18 -9.62
N GLU A 183 -8.65 0.41 -8.35
CA GLU A 183 -7.95 1.29 -7.43
C GLU A 183 -7.72 0.59 -6.08
N ALA A 184 -6.46 0.49 -5.67
CA ALA A 184 -6.04 0.24 -4.30
C ALA A 184 -6.32 1.48 -3.48
N GLN A 185 -7.00 1.37 -2.33
CA GLN A 185 -7.08 2.45 -1.36
C GLN A 185 -6.25 2.11 -0.11
N THR A 186 -5.34 2.99 0.29
CA THR A 186 -4.62 2.93 1.57
C THR A 186 -5.44 3.64 2.63
N TYR A 187 -6.05 2.87 3.53
CA TYR A 187 -6.50 3.37 4.81
C TYR A 187 -5.35 3.27 5.83
N GLY A 188 -4.82 4.43 6.24
CA GLY A 188 -3.85 4.57 7.32
C GLY A 188 -2.38 4.61 6.92
N VAL A 189 -1.59 5.35 7.71
CA VAL A 189 -0.12 5.37 7.65
C VAL A 189 0.43 4.01 8.11
N ASN A 190 1.36 3.44 7.35
CA ASN A 190 2.16 2.22 7.64
C ASN A 190 1.78 0.90 6.93
N ASN A 191 0.76 0.84 6.07
CA ASN A 191 0.42 -0.41 5.36
C ASN A 191 0.68 -0.29 3.85
N ILE A 192 1.71 -0.98 3.35
CA ILE A 192 1.87 -1.24 1.90
C ILE A 192 0.71 -2.14 1.51
N ARG A 193 -0.14 -1.71 0.58
CA ARG A 193 -1.17 -2.57 0.01
C ARG A 193 -0.70 -3.06 -1.34
N GLN A 194 -0.74 -4.38 -1.52
CA GLN A 194 -0.52 -5.02 -2.81
C GLN A 194 -1.84 -5.60 -3.25
N ASN A 195 -2.22 -5.32 -4.48
CA ASN A 195 -3.33 -6.00 -5.10
C ASN A 195 -2.85 -6.64 -6.38
N PHE A 196 -3.48 -7.74 -6.72
CA PHE A 196 -3.16 -8.54 -7.87
C PHE A 196 -4.46 -8.93 -8.54
N GLY A 197 -4.55 -8.82 -9.85
CA GLY A 197 -5.71 -9.27 -10.59
C GLY A 197 -5.32 -9.94 -11.88
N VAL A 198 -6.22 -10.79 -12.36
CA VAL A 198 -6.16 -11.40 -13.68
C VAL A 198 -7.43 -11.01 -14.42
N VAL A 199 -7.26 -10.47 -15.61
CA VAL A 199 -8.33 -9.90 -16.42
C VAL A 199 -8.23 -10.41 -17.85
N ASN A 200 -9.37 -10.77 -18.39
CA ASN A 200 -9.60 -11.17 -19.77
C ASN A 200 -10.56 -10.17 -20.41
N THR A 201 -10.14 -9.53 -21.49
CA THR A 201 -10.97 -8.63 -22.28
C THR A 201 -11.07 -9.16 -23.70
N VAL A 202 -12.29 -9.32 -24.18
CA VAL A 202 -12.57 -9.62 -25.59
C VAL A 202 -13.02 -8.33 -26.26
N VAL A 203 -12.39 -7.95 -27.37
CA VAL A 203 -12.78 -6.80 -28.18
C VAL A 203 -13.17 -7.30 -29.58
N THR A 204 -14.32 -6.88 -30.09
CA THR A 204 -14.80 -7.27 -31.42
C THR A 204 -15.06 -6.02 -32.25
N ASN A 205 -14.40 -5.92 -33.40
CA ASN A 205 -14.54 -4.83 -34.37
C ASN A 205 -14.70 -5.39 -35.80
N SER A 206 -14.63 -4.54 -36.83
CA SER A 206 -14.76 -5.01 -38.23
C SER A 206 -13.61 -5.88 -38.70
N SER A 207 -12.44 -5.78 -38.08
CA SER A 207 -11.24 -6.53 -38.43
C SER A 207 -11.20 -7.92 -37.79
N GLY A 208 -11.99 -8.14 -36.73
CA GLY A 208 -12.15 -9.43 -36.09
C GLY A 208 -12.39 -9.35 -34.59
N LYS A 209 -12.16 -10.47 -33.91
CA LYS A 209 -12.26 -10.62 -32.46
C LYS A 209 -10.88 -10.84 -31.85
N TYR A 210 -10.56 -10.04 -30.83
CA TYR A 210 -9.29 -10.08 -30.11
C TYR A 210 -9.52 -10.46 -28.66
N LEU A 211 -8.73 -11.41 -28.15
CA LEU A 211 -8.67 -11.76 -26.74
C LEU A 211 -7.39 -11.17 -26.14
N ILE A 212 -7.53 -10.39 -25.08
CA ILE A 212 -6.45 -9.81 -24.29
C ILE A 212 -6.54 -10.42 -22.89
N THR A 213 -5.47 -11.05 -22.43
CA THR A 213 -5.37 -11.62 -21.08
C THR A 213 -4.17 -11.00 -20.37
N TYR A 214 -4.35 -10.47 -19.17
CA TYR A 214 -3.23 -9.94 -18.40
C TYR A 214 -3.41 -10.14 -16.90
N ALA A 215 -2.28 -10.25 -16.22
CA ALA A 215 -2.14 -10.07 -14.79
C ALA A 215 -1.59 -8.68 -14.50
N ALA A 216 -2.16 -7.99 -13.52
CA ALA A 216 -1.69 -6.70 -13.08
C ALA A 216 -1.54 -6.70 -11.56
N SER A 217 -0.48 -6.06 -11.08
CA SER A 217 -0.30 -5.76 -9.68
C SER A 217 -0.09 -4.27 -9.47
N SER A 218 -0.66 -3.73 -8.40
CA SER A 218 -0.39 -2.35 -8.01
C SER A 218 0.01 -2.26 -6.55
N LEU A 219 1.02 -1.44 -6.30
CA LEU A 219 1.63 -1.22 -5.00
C LEU A 219 1.59 0.26 -4.67
N VAL A 220 1.19 0.58 -3.45
CA VAL A 220 1.25 1.94 -2.90
C VAL A 220 2.37 2.01 -1.89
N GLN A 221 3.39 2.83 -2.15
CA GLN A 221 4.40 3.18 -1.16
C GLN A 221 4.05 4.54 -0.54
N VAL A 222 3.53 4.51 0.68
CA VAL A 222 3.25 5.72 1.47
C VAL A 222 4.57 6.28 1.97
N ALA A 223 4.97 7.45 1.47
CA ALA A 223 6.10 8.20 2.02
C ALA A 223 5.72 8.83 3.38
N PRO A 224 6.67 9.10 4.27
CA PRO A 224 6.39 9.95 5.42
C PRO A 224 5.95 11.34 4.91
N ASN A 225 4.84 11.83 5.46
CA ASN A 225 4.22 13.15 5.24
C ASN A 225 5.30 14.27 5.09
N PRO A 226 5.23 15.20 4.12
CA PRO A 226 4.08 15.61 3.29
C PRO A 226 4.03 15.08 1.84
N ALA A 227 4.70 13.97 1.55
CA ALA A 227 4.78 13.48 0.18
C ALA A 227 3.63 12.50 -0.15
N SER A 228 2.97 12.70 -1.30
CA SER A 228 1.99 11.77 -1.90
C SER A 228 2.61 10.37 -2.11
N PRO A 229 1.83 9.29 -2.16
CA PRO A 229 2.40 7.96 -2.33
C PRO A 229 2.91 7.75 -3.76
N LYS A 230 3.97 6.96 -3.90
CA LYS A 230 4.38 6.43 -5.21
C LYS A 230 3.53 5.19 -5.52
N ALA A 231 2.96 5.13 -6.72
CA ALA A 231 2.34 3.92 -7.25
C ALA A 231 3.33 3.18 -8.14
N TYR A 232 3.34 1.86 -8.00
CA TYR A 232 4.03 0.95 -8.90
C TYR A 232 2.97 0.04 -9.50
N CYS A 233 2.83 0.04 -10.82
CA CYS A 233 1.94 -0.85 -11.55
C CYS A 233 2.79 -1.77 -12.43
N GLU A 234 2.73 -3.06 -12.16
CA GLU A 234 3.38 -4.09 -12.96
C GLU A 234 2.31 -4.87 -13.71
N ILE A 235 2.43 -4.96 -15.02
CA ILE A 235 1.48 -5.63 -15.90
C ILE A 235 2.24 -6.62 -16.77
N THR A 236 1.68 -7.82 -16.87
CA THR A 236 2.08 -8.78 -17.89
C THR A 236 0.88 -9.48 -18.49
N GLY A 237 0.92 -9.74 -19.78
CA GLY A 237 -0.14 -10.44 -20.45
C GLY A 237 0.25 -10.95 -21.82
N TRP A 238 -0.78 -11.34 -22.55
CA TRP A 238 -0.70 -11.72 -23.94
C TRP A 238 -2.02 -11.40 -24.62
N TRP A 239 -2.00 -11.34 -25.94
CA TRP A 239 -3.20 -11.23 -26.75
C TRP A 239 -3.17 -12.21 -27.91
N SER A 240 -4.35 -12.52 -28.45
CA SER A 240 -4.50 -13.33 -29.67
C SER A 240 -5.70 -12.85 -30.49
N LYS A 241 -5.65 -13.05 -31.80
CA LYS A 241 -6.82 -12.88 -32.67
C LYS A 241 -7.57 -14.21 -32.74
N LEU A 242 -8.86 -14.21 -32.42
CA LEU A 242 -9.70 -15.42 -32.35
C LEU A 242 -10.38 -15.75 -33.69
N SER A 243 -10.71 -14.71 -34.47
CA SER A 243 -11.37 -14.81 -35.78
C SER A 243 -11.22 -13.48 -36.50
#